data_AF-A0A967JW21-F1
#
_entry.id   AF-A0A967JW21-F1
#
_cell.length_a   1.000
_cell.length_b   1.000
_cell.length_c   1.000
_cell.angle_alpha   90.00
_cell.angle_beta   90.00
_cell.angle_gamma   90.00
#
_symmetry.space_group_name_H-M   'P 1'
#
loop_
_entity.id
_entity.type
_entity.pdbx_description
1 polymer ?
#
loop_
_entity_poly.entity_id
_entity_poly.type
_entity_poly.pdbx_seq_one_letter_code
_entity_poly.pdbx_strand_id
1 'polypeptide(L)'
;MALVSEKEQADYIVEIRSGALSINRRSDYIGLGGFSVPTPSTVPVQLPQANLYADNDRTGLAKFSASVYRAEDGLLASVVGPVYGVAWIDQDAILGVGWRNTNTL
;
A
#
# COMPACT_ATOMS: atom_id res chain seq x y z
N MET A 1 25.08 -19.97 -14.60
CA MET A 1 24.93 -18.68 -13.90
C MET A 1 24.72 -18.98 -12.43
N ALA A 2 25.57 -18.46 -11.55
CA ALA A 2 25.51 -18.70 -10.10
C ALA A 2 25.61 -17.35 -9.37
N LEU A 3 24.96 -17.23 -8.21
CA LEU A 3 25.14 -16.08 -7.33
C LEU A 3 26.47 -16.26 -6.58
N VAL A 4 27.23 -15.18 -6.49
CA VAL A 4 28.50 -15.13 -5.75
C VAL A 4 28.34 -14.26 -4.51
N SER A 5 29.13 -14.55 -3.48
CA SER A 5 29.03 -13.86 -2.20
C SER A 5 29.67 -12.47 -2.23
N GLU A 6 30.74 -12.31 -3.00
CA GLU A 6 31.53 -11.09 -3.09
C GLU A 6 31.43 -10.47 -4.48
N LYS A 7 31.39 -9.13 -4.53
CA LYS A 7 31.24 -8.38 -5.78
C LYS A 7 32.41 -8.60 -6.73
N GLU A 8 33.61 -8.80 -6.20
CA GLU A 8 34.85 -9.00 -6.95
C GLU A 8 34.88 -10.34 -7.70
N GLN A 9 34.00 -11.27 -7.32
CA GLN A 9 33.86 -12.58 -7.96
C GLN A 9 32.76 -12.59 -9.04
N ALA A 10 32.04 -11.48 -9.23
CA ALA A 10 30.92 -11.42 -10.15
C ALA A 10 31.35 -11.04 -11.56
N ASP A 11 30.80 -11.70 -12.57
CA ASP A 11 30.94 -11.26 -13.97
C ASP A 11 29.93 -10.13 -14.30
N TYR A 12 28.75 -10.20 -13.67
CA TYR A 12 27.64 -9.26 -13.86
C TYR A 12 27.07 -8.83 -12.52
N ILE A 13 26.73 -7.55 -12.43
CA ILE A 13 26.09 -6.92 -11.28
C ILE A 13 24.66 -6.56 -11.67
N VAL A 14 23.69 -7.06 -10.92
CA VAL A 14 22.27 -6.70 -11.07
C VAL A 14 21.92 -5.64 -10.04
N GLU A 15 21.50 -4.47 -10.49
CA GLU A 15 21.05 -3.38 -9.65
C GLU A 15 19.52 -3.23 -9.75
N ILE A 16 18.83 -3.39 -8.63
CA ILE A 16 17.38 -3.23 -8.53
C ILE A 16 17.06 -1.83 -8.02
N ARG A 17 16.17 -1.11 -8.71
CA ARG A 17 15.71 0.24 -8.34
C ARG A 17 14.20 0.26 -8.15
N SER A 18 13.74 0.94 -7.10
CA SER A 18 12.32 1.29 -6.93
C SER A 18 12.01 2.61 -7.62
N GLY A 19 11.07 2.63 -8.56
CA GLY A 19 10.58 3.86 -9.20
C GLY A 19 9.36 4.48 -8.52
N ALA A 20 8.56 3.66 -7.84
CA ALA A 20 7.45 4.12 -7.02
C ALA A 20 7.14 3.06 -5.97
N LEU A 21 6.95 3.48 -4.73
CA LEU A 21 6.39 2.65 -3.67
C LEU A 21 5.44 3.53 -2.88
N SER A 22 4.14 3.31 -3.08
CA SER A 22 3.12 4.19 -2.52
C SER A 22 1.92 3.39 -2.02
N ILE A 23 1.24 3.96 -1.03
CA ILE A 23 -0.03 3.49 -0.53
C ILE A 23 -0.95 4.70 -0.47
N ASN A 24 -2.00 4.67 -1.27
CA ASN A 24 -3.09 5.63 -1.17
C ASN A 24 -4.19 5.08 -0.27
N ARG A 25 -4.81 5.95 0.53
CA ARG A 25 -5.95 5.62 1.37
C ARG A 25 -7.03 6.69 1.19
N ARG A 26 -8.26 6.25 0.97
CA ARG A 26 -9.45 7.11 0.99
C ARG A 26 -10.42 6.53 2.01
N SER A 27 -11.01 7.43 2.79
CA SER A 27 -12.01 7.08 3.80
C SER A 27 -13.11 8.12 3.72
N ASP A 28 -14.26 7.70 3.25
CA ASP A 28 -15.44 8.52 3.09
C ASP A 28 -16.54 7.99 4.01
N TYR A 29 -17.27 8.88 4.68
CA TYR A 29 -18.36 8.47 5.56
C TYR A 29 -19.50 9.47 5.51
N ILE A 30 -20.72 8.95 5.55
CA ILE A 30 -21.96 9.72 5.66
C ILE A 30 -22.66 9.24 6.93
N GLY A 31 -22.77 10.11 7.93
CA GLY A 31 -23.38 9.76 9.20
C GLY A 31 -23.28 10.84 10.26
N LEU A 32 -23.82 10.54 11.44
CA LEU A 32 -23.63 11.36 12.62
C LEU A 32 -22.34 10.92 13.31
N GLY A 33 -21.37 11.84 13.40
CA GLY A 33 -20.19 11.65 14.24
C GLY A 33 -20.57 11.37 15.69
N GLY A 34 -19.75 10.65 16.45
CA GLY A 34 -20.00 10.49 17.88
C GLY A 34 -19.96 11.86 18.57
N PHE A 35 -21.02 12.21 19.29
CA PHE A 35 -21.08 13.44 20.09
C PHE A 35 -21.48 13.14 21.52
N SER A 36 -20.88 13.86 22.45
CA SER A 36 -21.24 13.80 23.88
C SER A 36 -22.43 14.70 24.12
N VAL A 37 -23.52 14.12 24.64
CA VAL A 37 -24.66 14.90 25.11
C VAL A 37 -24.40 15.28 26.57
N PRO A 38 -24.40 16.58 26.92
CA PRO A 38 -24.34 16.99 28.31
C PRO A 38 -25.61 16.52 29.02
N THR A 39 -25.46 15.62 29.98
CA THR A 39 -26.55 15.20 30.85
C THR A 39 -26.47 15.94 32.18
N PRO A 40 -27.59 16.16 32.88
CA PRO A 40 -27.58 16.70 34.25
C PRO A 40 -26.82 15.84 35.27
N SER A 41 -26.58 14.58 34.93
CA SER A 41 -25.70 13.65 35.64
C SER A 41 -24.21 13.90 35.33
N THR A 42 -23.34 13.74 36.32
CA THR A 42 -21.87 13.92 36.27
C THR A 42 -21.13 13.02 35.27
N VAL A 43 -21.84 12.13 34.57
CA VAL A 43 -21.29 11.21 33.56
C VAL A 43 -21.86 11.59 32.20
N PRO A 44 -21.07 12.15 31.28
CA PRO A 44 -21.54 12.45 29.93
C PRO A 44 -21.88 11.16 29.19
N VAL A 45 -23.06 11.11 28.55
CA VAL A 45 -23.45 9.99 27.70
C VAL A 45 -22.82 10.19 26.32
N GLN A 46 -21.93 9.27 25.93
CA GLN A 46 -21.43 9.20 24.55
C GLN A 46 -22.47 8.50 23.68
N LEU A 47 -22.99 9.21 22.67
CA LEU A 47 -23.73 8.56 21.60
C LEU A 47 -22.73 7.97 20.60
N PRO A 48 -22.84 6.68 20.26
CA PRO A 48 -21.95 6.05 19.31
C PRO A 48 -22.14 6.67 17.92
N GLN A 49 -21.08 6.61 17.11
CA GLN A 49 -21.12 7.04 15.73
C GLN A 49 -22.14 6.19 14.95
N ALA A 50 -23.13 6.84 14.34
CA ALA A 50 -24.09 6.19 13.46
C ALA A 50 -23.72 6.52 12.01
N ASN A 51 -22.91 5.65 11.41
CA ASN A 51 -22.55 5.75 10.00
C ASN A 51 -23.66 5.11 9.16
N LEU A 52 -24.35 5.93 8.37
CA LEU A 52 -25.31 5.45 7.39
C LEU A 52 -24.59 4.71 6.27
N TYR A 53 -23.46 5.27 5.82
CA TYR A 53 -22.54 4.70 4.86
C TYR A 53 -21.10 5.02 5.23
N ALA A 54 -20.20 4.07 5.06
CA ALA A 54 -18.76 4.25 5.18
C ALA A 54 -18.07 3.47 4.05
N ASP A 55 -17.10 4.10 3.42
CA ASP A 55 -16.26 3.55 2.37
C ASP A 55 -14.79 3.72 2.76
N ASN A 56 -14.00 2.67 2.62
CA ASN A 56 -12.58 2.65 2.96
C ASN A 56 -11.81 1.91 1.87
N ASP A 57 -11.15 2.70 1.03
CA ASP A 57 -10.32 2.21 -0.06
C ASP A 57 -8.84 2.36 0.28
N ARG A 58 -8.08 1.30 -0.02
CA ARG A 58 -6.63 1.30 0.09
C ARG A 58 -6.00 0.66 -1.12
N THR A 59 -5.24 1.46 -1.87
CA THR A 59 -4.51 1.00 -3.05
C THR A 59 -3.01 1.13 -2.83
N GLY A 60 -2.27 0.03 -2.96
CA GLY A 60 -0.82 -0.01 -2.99
C GLY A 60 -0.30 -0.09 -4.42
N LEU A 61 0.74 0.68 -4.73
CA LEU A 61 1.48 0.64 -5.99
C LEU A 61 2.96 0.43 -5.71
N ALA A 62 3.53 -0.57 -6.36
CA ALA A 62 4.97 -0.80 -6.38
C ALA A 62 5.47 -0.84 -7.83
N LYS A 63 6.58 -0.17 -8.10
CA LYS A 63 7.24 -0.14 -9.40
C LYS A 63 8.74 -0.38 -9.21
N PHE A 64 9.26 -1.40 -9.87
CA PHE A 64 10.68 -1.74 -9.83
C PHE A 64 11.26 -1.86 -11.23
N SER A 65 12.56 -1.63 -11.37
CA SER A 65 13.34 -1.89 -12.58
C SER A 65 14.66 -2.51 -12.18
N ALA A 66 15.27 -3.29 -13.08
CA ALA A 66 16.60 -3.83 -12.83
C ALA A 66 17.54 -3.50 -13.99
N SER A 67 18.77 -3.12 -13.66
CA SER A 67 19.84 -2.91 -14.64
C SER A 67 20.95 -3.92 -14.41
N VAL A 68 21.53 -4.44 -15.49
CA VAL A 68 22.63 -5.40 -15.43
C VAL A 68 23.86 -4.75 -16.01
N TYR A 69 24.94 -4.70 -15.24
CA TYR A 69 26.24 -4.14 -15.63
C TYR A 69 27.29 -5.24 -15.63
N ARG A 70 28.29 -5.15 -16.49
CA ARG A 70 29.49 -5.98 -16.40
C ARG A 70 30.35 -5.50 -15.24
N ALA A 71 30.87 -6.42 -14.45
CA ALA A 71 31.72 -6.06 -13.31
C ALA A 71 33.11 -5.57 -13.75
N GLU A 72 33.63 -6.07 -14.88
CA GLU A 72 34.96 -5.75 -15.40
C GLU A 72 35.13 -4.25 -15.69
N ASP A 73 34.16 -3.64 -16.38
CA ASP A 73 34.26 -2.27 -16.89
C ASP A 73 33.06 -1.38 -16.59
N GLY A 74 32.04 -1.92 -15.93
CA GLY A 74 30.84 -1.18 -15.56
C GLY A 74 29.89 -0.89 -16.73
N LEU A 75 30.15 -1.44 -17.93
CA LEU A 75 29.26 -1.20 -19.08
C LEU A 75 27.92 -1.88 -18.89
N LEU A 76 26.86 -1.20 -19.33
CA LEU A 76 25.50 -1.69 -19.29
C LEU A 76 25.35 -2.88 -20.25
N ALA A 77 24.98 -4.03 -19.71
CA ALA A 77 24.75 -5.26 -20.46
C ALA A 77 23.27 -5.42 -20.84
N SER A 78 22.36 -5.13 -19.91
CA SER A 78 20.92 -5.27 -20.13
C SER A 78 20.11 -4.44 -19.15
N VAL A 79 18.84 -4.17 -19.49
CA VAL A 79 17.87 -3.51 -18.62
C VAL A 79 16.56 -4.28 -18.65
N VAL A 80 16.06 -4.60 -17.46
CA VAL A 80 14.66 -4.98 -17.26
C VAL A 80 13.88 -3.69 -17.07
N GLY A 81 12.97 -3.42 -18.00
CA GLY A 81 12.06 -2.28 -17.92
C GLY A 81 11.20 -2.29 -16.65
N PRO A 82 10.42 -1.23 -16.40
CA PRO A 82 9.63 -1.13 -15.19
C PRO A 82 8.57 -2.23 -15.07
N VAL A 83 8.63 -2.98 -13.99
CA VAL A 83 7.63 -3.96 -13.54
C VAL A 83 6.75 -3.29 -12.49
N TYR A 84 5.43 -3.46 -12.62
CA TYR A 84 4.43 -2.85 -11.74
C TYR A 84 3.66 -3.92 -10.96
N GLY A 85 3.44 -3.68 -9.67
CA GLY A 85 2.54 -4.44 -8.82
C GLY A 85 1.51 -3.49 -8.20
N VAL A 86 0.23 -3.87 -8.27
CA VAL A 86 -0.88 -3.11 -7.69
C VAL A 86 -1.69 -4.02 -6.78
N ALA A 87 -1.91 -3.61 -5.54
CA ALA A 87 -2.77 -4.32 -4.60
C ALA A 87 -3.87 -3.38 -4.11
N TRP A 88 -5.08 -3.87 -3.91
CA TRP A 88 -6.18 -3.06 -3.40
C TRP A 88 -7.04 -3.80 -2.38
N ILE A 89 -7.59 -3.02 -1.46
CA ILE A 89 -8.52 -3.45 -0.43
C ILE A 89 -9.62 -2.39 -0.38
N ASP A 90 -10.85 -2.82 -0.63
CA ASP A 90 -12.03 -1.98 -0.66
C ASP A 90 -12.98 -2.48 0.44
N GLN A 91 -13.48 -1.57 1.27
CA GLN A 91 -14.30 -1.88 2.43
C GLN A 91 -15.48 -0.92 2.51
N ASP A 92 -16.66 -1.43 2.17
CA ASP A 92 -17.92 -0.72 2.31
C ASP A 92 -18.65 -1.15 3.56
N ALA A 93 -19.34 -0.23 4.23
CA ALA A 93 -20.27 -0.54 5.30
C ALA A 93 -21.51 0.35 5.25
N ILE A 94 -22.68 -0.27 5.43
CA ILE A 94 -23.97 0.41 5.55
C ILE A 94 -24.56 0.04 6.91
N LEU A 95 -24.90 1.04 7.72
CA LEU A 95 -25.50 0.83 9.05
C LEU A 95 -24.72 -0.16 9.94
N GLY A 96 -23.40 -0.17 9.82
CA GLY A 96 -22.52 -1.09 10.57
C GLY A 96 -22.39 -2.51 10.01
N VAL A 97 -23.11 -2.85 8.93
CA VAL A 97 -22.92 -4.11 8.18
C VAL A 97 -21.94 -3.84 7.04
N GLY A 98 -20.83 -4.59 7.00
CA GLY A 98 -19.74 -4.34 6.08
C GLY A 98 -19.44 -5.49 5.12
N TRP A 99 -18.88 -5.12 3.96
CA TRP A 99 -18.33 -6.00 2.95
C TRP A 99 -16.87 -5.64 2.71
N ARG A 100 -16.05 -6.65 2.45
CA ARG A 100 -14.63 -6.44 2.13
C ARG A 100 -14.30 -7.17 0.85
N ASN A 101 -13.80 -6.42 -0.12
CA ASN A 101 -13.19 -6.97 -1.32
C ASN A 101 -11.68 -6.76 -1.24
N THR A 102 -10.90 -7.73 -1.70
CA THR A 102 -9.45 -7.67 -1.60
C THR A 102 -8.82 -8.37 -2.79
N ASN A 103 -7.86 -7.69 -3.42
CA ASN A 103 -6.93 -8.28 -4.36
C ASN A 103 -5.51 -7.99 -3.87
N THR A 104 -4.91 -8.99 -3.24
CA THR A 104 -3.49 -9.03 -2.90
C THR A 104 -2.80 -9.90 -3.94
N LEU A 105 -2.00 -9.27 -4.80
CA LEU A 105 -1.06 -9.96 -5.70
C LEU A 105 -0.10 -10.86 -4.90
#